data_AF-A0A1G5DEH5-F1
#
_entry.id   AF-A0A1G5DEH5-F1
#
_cell.length_a   1.000
_cell.length_b   1.000
_cell.length_c   1.000
_cell.angle_alpha   90.00
_cell.angle_beta   90.00
_cell.angle_gamma   90.00
#
_symmetry.space_group_name_H-M   'P 1'
#
loop_
_entity.id
_entity.type
_entity.pdbx_description
1 polymer ?
#
loop_
_entity_poly.entity_id
_entity_poly.type
_entity_poly.pdbx_seq_one_letter_code
_entity_poly.pdbx_strand_id
1 'polypeptide(L)'
;MDYNTIIIIIGGIIVLAALITIIKSSSRDQTEVTYNTPIMGLHKIQDHETLDQERIMHEISNMRSDILQVKNDILNLFELYNKNNKTNTLGNIVVDEEEPFNQTLNYNMFIQRNNNIIQLYQEGDTPDVIARKLNKSVREVEMVIKLVK
;
A
#
# COMPACT_ATOMS: atom_id res chain seq x y z
N MET A 1 -47.08 -0.80 64.12
CA MET A 1 -46.41 -1.11 62.84
C MET A 1 -46.45 -2.60 62.67
N ASP A 2 -46.88 -3.07 61.51
CA ASP A 2 -46.98 -4.50 61.25
C ASP A 2 -45.58 -5.10 61.14
N TYR A 3 -45.44 -6.35 61.57
CA TYR A 3 -44.19 -7.10 61.51
C TYR A 3 -43.57 -7.09 60.09
N ASN A 4 -44.44 -7.11 59.08
CA ASN A 4 -44.05 -7.03 57.68
C ASN A 4 -43.41 -5.68 57.32
N THR A 5 -43.91 -4.57 57.89
CA THR A 5 -43.33 -3.23 57.67
C THR A 5 -41.92 -3.15 58.25
N ILE A 6 -41.69 -3.76 59.42
CA ILE A 6 -40.37 -3.79 60.07
C ILE A 6 -39.36 -4.60 59.24
N ILE A 7 -39.76 -5.76 58.71
CA ILE A 7 -38.90 -6.58 57.85
C ILE A 7 -38.50 -5.83 56.58
N ILE A 8 -39.44 -5.13 55.94
CA ILE A 8 -39.16 -4.37 54.71
C ILE A 8 -38.17 -3.23 55.00
N ILE A 9 -38.32 -2.52 56.12
CA ILE A 9 -37.42 -1.44 56.52
C ILE A 9 -36.01 -1.98 56.79
N ILE A 10 -35.89 -3.08 57.54
CA ILE A 10 -34.59 -3.70 57.84
C ILE A 10 -33.92 -4.20 56.56
N GLY A 11 -34.67 -4.86 55.67
CA GLY A 11 -34.17 -5.29 54.37
C GLY A 11 -33.65 -4.15 53.51
N GLY A 12 -34.37 -3.02 53.48
CA GLY A 12 -33.94 -1.81 52.77
C GLY A 12 -32.63 -1.23 53.31
N ILE A 13 -32.45 -1.22 54.64
CA ILE A 13 -31.22 -0.77 55.29
C ILE A 13 -30.03 -1.67 54.93
N ILE A 14 -30.22 -2.99 54.87
CA ILE A 14 -29.17 -3.94 54.50
C ILE A 14 -28.73 -3.72 53.04
N VAL A 15 -29.68 -3.54 52.13
CA VAL A 15 -29.37 -3.26 50.71
C VAL A 15 -28.61 -1.94 50.56
N LEU A 16 -29.05 -0.89 51.27
CA LEU A 16 -28.35 0.41 51.30
C LEU A 16 -26.92 0.28 51.83
N ALA A 17 -26.72 -0.46 52.93
CA ALA A 17 -25.40 -0.69 53.51
C ALA A 17 -24.48 -1.47 52.55
N ALA A 18 -25.00 -2.46 51.83
CA ALA A 18 -24.25 -3.19 50.81
C ALA A 18 -23.84 -2.28 49.65
N LEU A 19 -24.76 -1.42 49.17
CA LEU A 19 -24.51 -0.47 48.09
C LEU A 19 -23.44 0.56 48.48
N ILE A 20 -23.52 1.09 49.70
CA ILE A 20 -22.51 2.00 50.27
C ILE A 20 -21.15 1.28 50.40
N THR A 21 -21.14 0.01 50.79
CA THR A 21 -19.90 -0.78 50.91
C THR A 21 -19.24 -0.99 49.56
N ILE A 22 -20.01 -1.28 48.50
CA ILE A 22 -19.51 -1.46 47.14
C ILE A 22 -18.96 -0.15 46.58
N ILE A 23 -19.67 0.97 46.77
CA ILE A 23 -19.19 2.30 46.33
C ILE A 23 -17.90 2.65 47.08
N LYS A 24 -17.88 2.46 48.40
CA LYS A 24 -16.70 2.76 49.23
C LYS A 24 -15.53 1.82 48.94
N SER A 25 -15.77 0.54 48.64
CA SER A 25 -14.69 -0.38 48.23
C SER A 25 -14.15 0.00 46.86
N SER A 26 -15.03 0.34 45.92
CA SER A 26 -14.62 0.84 44.60
C SER A 26 -13.79 2.12 44.69
N SER A 27 -14.00 2.97 45.70
CA SER A 27 -13.15 4.15 45.96
C SER A 27 -11.92 3.85 46.83
N ARG A 28 -11.90 2.73 47.59
CA ARG A 28 -10.78 2.34 48.44
C ARG A 28 -9.65 1.63 47.69
N ASP A 29 -9.92 1.08 46.51
CA ASP A 29 -8.86 0.54 45.64
C ASP A 29 -7.98 1.63 44.97
N GLN A 30 -8.15 2.90 45.32
CA GLN A 30 -7.34 4.00 44.79
C GLN A 30 -6.54 4.82 45.81
N THR A 31 -6.38 4.38 47.07
CA THR A 31 -5.45 5.08 48.00
C THR A 31 -4.67 4.13 48.90
N GLU A 32 -3.47 3.80 48.43
CA GLU A 32 -2.17 3.70 49.15
C GLU A 32 -1.33 2.51 48.68
N VAL A 33 -0.79 2.63 47.46
CA VAL A 33 0.61 2.24 47.25
C VAL A 33 1.40 3.53 47.26
N THR A 34 2.10 3.78 48.37
CA THR A 34 3.04 4.88 48.53
C THR A 34 4.19 4.74 47.52
N TYR A 35 4.00 5.27 46.33
CA TYR A 35 5.09 5.57 45.42
C TYR A 35 5.64 6.95 45.77
N ASN A 36 6.59 6.99 46.69
CA ASN A 36 7.59 8.06 46.72
C ASN A 36 8.47 7.90 45.46
N THR A 37 7.95 8.33 44.31
CA THR A 37 8.74 8.51 43.10
C THR A 37 8.43 9.89 42.52
N PRO A 38 9.47 10.67 42.20
CA PRO A 38 9.31 12.09 41.90
C PRO A 38 8.54 12.29 40.58
N ILE A 39 7.73 13.34 40.57
CA ILE A 39 7.00 13.95 39.44
C ILE A 39 7.95 14.36 38.26
N MET A 40 9.23 13.98 38.28
CA MET A 40 10.18 14.12 37.17
C MET A 40 9.98 13.09 36.03
N GLY A 41 9.19 12.04 36.24
CA GLY A 41 8.98 10.98 35.24
C GLY A 41 7.98 11.32 34.13
N LEU A 42 6.98 12.16 34.40
CA LEU A 42 5.91 12.44 33.43
C LEU A 42 6.36 13.40 32.32
N HIS A 43 7.20 14.38 32.66
CA HIS A 43 7.76 15.31 31.67
C HIS A 43 8.74 14.58 30.73
N LYS A 44 9.52 13.61 31.25
CA LYS A 44 10.44 12.80 30.45
C LYS A 44 9.76 11.88 29.44
N ILE A 45 8.54 11.43 29.70
CA ILE A 45 7.78 10.60 28.74
C ILE A 45 7.26 11.48 27.59
N GLN A 46 6.75 12.66 27.90
CA GLN A 46 6.30 13.62 26.89
C GLN A 46 7.46 14.15 26.02
N ASP A 47 8.64 14.36 26.60
CA ASP A 47 9.84 14.77 25.87
C ASP A 47 10.44 13.63 25.02
N HIS A 48 10.19 12.36 25.36
CA HIS A 48 10.60 11.22 24.54
C HIS A 48 9.67 11.01 23.34
N GLU A 49 8.36 11.15 23.53
CA GLU A 49 7.40 11.06 22.42
C GLU A 49 7.62 12.17 21.38
N THR A 50 7.99 13.39 21.79
CA THR A 50 8.28 14.49 20.86
C THR A 50 9.59 14.27 20.10
N LEU A 51 10.63 13.73 20.75
CA LEU A 51 11.89 13.34 20.12
C LEU A 51 11.72 12.23 19.09
N ASP A 52 10.93 11.21 19.42
CA ASP A 52 10.62 10.11 18.50
C ASP A 52 9.78 10.61 17.31
N GLN A 53 8.84 11.53 17.53
CA GLN A 53 8.10 12.18 16.45
C GLN A 53 8.98 13.02 15.53
N GLU A 54 9.92 13.79 16.09
CA GLU A 54 10.85 14.61 15.30
C GLU A 54 11.75 13.71 14.44
N ARG A 55 12.24 12.60 15.00
CA ARG A 55 13.03 11.60 14.26
C ARG A 55 12.22 10.96 13.14
N ILE A 56 10.98 10.55 13.41
CA ILE A 56 10.09 9.99 12.40
C ILE A 56 9.81 11.01 11.30
N MET A 57 9.57 12.27 11.65
CA MET A 57 9.33 13.34 10.67
C MET A 57 10.57 13.61 9.81
N HIS A 58 11.76 13.59 10.40
CA HIS A 58 13.02 13.71 9.68
C HIS A 58 13.25 12.52 8.73
N GLU A 59 12.98 11.29 9.17
CA GLU A 59 13.05 10.10 8.32
C GLU A 59 12.05 10.17 7.16
N ILE A 60 10.82 10.63 7.39
CA ILE A 60 9.82 10.87 6.33
C ILE A 60 10.30 11.93 5.33
N SER A 61 10.91 13.02 5.82
CA SER A 61 11.46 14.07 4.96
C SER A 61 12.56 13.53 4.05
N ASN A 62 13.46 12.71 4.61
CA ASN A 62 14.54 12.07 3.84
C ASN A 62 13.96 11.10 2.80
N MET A 63 13.03 10.23 3.19
CA MET A 63 12.36 9.33 2.25
C MET A 63 11.66 10.08 1.12
N ARG A 64 11.04 11.24 1.42
CA ARG A 64 10.42 12.08 0.39
C ARG A 64 11.45 12.63 -0.59
N SER A 65 12.63 13.04 -0.10
CA SER A 65 13.75 13.46 -0.94
C SER A 65 14.23 12.32 -1.82
N ASP A 66 14.42 11.13 -1.26
CA ASP A 66 14.87 9.94 -2.00
C ASP A 66 13.87 9.55 -3.10
N ILE A 67 12.56 9.61 -2.80
CA ILE A 67 11.51 9.36 -3.79
C ILE A 67 11.58 10.38 -4.94
N LEU A 68 11.83 11.66 -4.64
CA LEU A 68 11.99 12.68 -5.67
C LEU A 68 13.24 12.44 -6.51
N GLN A 69 14.34 12.02 -5.89
CA GLN A 69 15.57 11.67 -6.59
C GLN A 69 15.35 10.47 -7.52
N VAL A 70 14.77 9.39 -7.02
CA VAL A 70 14.45 8.19 -7.82
C VAL A 70 13.53 8.53 -8.98
N LYS A 71 12.52 9.39 -8.76
CA LYS A 71 11.65 9.87 -9.83
C LYS A 71 12.46 10.59 -10.91
N ASN A 72 13.36 11.48 -10.53
CA ASN A 72 14.21 12.21 -11.48
C ASN A 72 15.16 11.25 -12.22
N ASP A 73 15.73 10.26 -11.54
CA ASP A 73 16.60 9.27 -12.16
C ASP A 73 15.83 8.43 -13.19
N ILE A 74 14.58 8.05 -12.90
CA ILE A 74 13.69 7.36 -13.85
C ILE A 74 13.43 8.24 -15.07
N LEU A 75 13.13 9.52 -14.88
CA LEU A 75 12.90 10.46 -15.98
C LEU A 75 14.16 10.62 -16.85
N ASN A 76 15.32 10.76 -16.23
CA ASN A 76 16.61 10.85 -16.92
C ASN A 76 16.91 9.57 -17.70
N LEU A 77 16.67 8.39 -17.10
CA LEU A 77 16.85 7.10 -17.76
C LEU A 77 15.91 6.96 -18.96
N PHE A 78 14.67 7.40 -18.83
CA PHE A 78 13.68 7.39 -19.90
C PHE A 78 14.08 8.34 -21.04
N GLU A 79 14.60 9.53 -20.71
CA GLU A 79 15.14 10.46 -21.70
C GLU A 79 16.34 9.87 -22.44
N LEU A 80 17.28 9.25 -21.73
CA LEU A 80 18.43 8.56 -22.32
C LEU A 80 18.00 7.39 -23.22
N TYR A 81 17.03 6.60 -22.78
CA TYR A 81 16.44 5.51 -23.58
C TYR A 81 15.80 6.03 -24.87
N ASN A 82 15.00 7.09 -24.78
CA ASN A 82 14.37 7.71 -25.94
C ASN A 82 15.37 8.36 -26.88
N LYS A 83 16.40 9.02 -26.33
CA LYS A 83 17.48 9.61 -27.12
C LYS A 83 18.27 8.55 -27.88
N ASN A 84 18.59 7.43 -27.22
CA ASN A 84 19.29 6.30 -27.84
C ASN A 84 18.43 5.59 -28.89
N ASN A 85 17.11 5.50 -28.67
CA ASN A 85 16.19 4.95 -29.66
C ASN A 85 16.00 5.87 -30.88
N LYS A 86 15.91 7.20 -30.68
CA LYS A 86 15.84 8.16 -31.79
C LYS A 86 17.11 8.18 -32.65
N THR A 87 18.28 7.92 -32.07
CA THR A 87 19.52 7.75 -32.85
C THR A 87 19.58 6.42 -33.62
N ASN A 88 18.76 5.42 -33.24
CA ASN A 88 18.64 4.14 -33.95
C ASN A 88 17.48 4.10 -34.96
N THR A 89 16.54 5.06 -34.93
CA THR A 89 15.40 5.15 -35.85
C THR A 89 15.48 6.37 -36.77
N LEU A 90 16.59 6.49 -37.51
CA LEU A 90 16.65 7.31 -38.74
C LEU A 90 16.06 6.55 -39.95
N GLY A 91 15.01 5.78 -39.72
CA GLY A 91 14.28 5.02 -40.73
C GLY A 91 12.85 4.81 -40.28
N ASN A 92 11.94 5.52 -40.95
CA ASN A 92 10.47 5.40 -40.93
C ASN A 92 9.71 6.22 -39.88
N ILE A 93 9.23 7.35 -40.40
CA ILE A 93 8.19 8.25 -39.91
C ILE A 93 6.87 7.49 -39.75
N VAL A 94 6.24 7.52 -38.57
CA VAL A 94 4.76 7.46 -38.42
C VAL A 94 4.34 8.33 -37.24
N VAL A 95 3.65 9.42 -37.61
CA VAL A 95 2.61 10.23 -36.92
C VAL A 95 2.33 9.93 -35.44
N ASP A 96 2.60 10.92 -34.59
CA ASP A 96 2.14 11.07 -33.20
C ASP A 96 0.62 11.34 -33.18
N GLU A 97 -0.15 10.41 -32.62
CA GLU A 97 -1.43 10.71 -31.96
C GLU A 97 -1.30 10.35 -30.48
N GLU A 98 -1.59 11.34 -29.62
CA GLU A 98 -1.49 11.24 -28.16
C GLU A 98 -2.55 10.26 -27.61
N GLU A 99 -2.14 9.03 -27.35
CA GLU A 99 -2.97 8.01 -26.69
C GLU A 99 -2.47 7.72 -25.24
N PRO A 100 -3.38 7.39 -24.30
CA PRO A 100 -3.10 7.32 -22.86
C PRO A 100 -2.01 6.30 -22.51
N PHE A 101 -0.92 6.82 -21.94
CA PHE A 101 0.43 6.24 -21.97
C PHE A 101 0.66 4.92 -21.21
N ASN A 102 -0.25 4.48 -20.33
CA ASN A 102 0.08 3.40 -19.39
C ASN A 102 -0.33 1.98 -19.81
N GLN A 103 -1.16 1.80 -20.84
CA GLN A 103 -1.53 0.46 -21.34
C GLN A 103 -1.17 0.28 -22.82
N THR A 104 -1.29 1.36 -23.61
CA THR A 104 -0.98 1.37 -25.04
C THR A 104 0.51 1.13 -25.33
N LEU A 105 1.42 1.57 -24.44
CA LEU A 105 2.87 1.38 -24.61
C LEU A 105 3.27 -0.11 -24.59
N ASN A 106 2.61 -0.94 -23.76
CA ASN A 106 2.91 -2.37 -23.70
C ASN A 106 2.31 -3.11 -24.91
N TYR A 107 1.08 -2.78 -25.30
CA TYR A 107 0.44 -3.38 -26.47
C TYR A 107 1.21 -3.05 -27.77
N ASN A 108 1.55 -1.79 -28.00
CA ASN A 108 2.31 -1.39 -29.19
C ASN A 108 3.69 -2.07 -29.25
N MET A 109 4.38 -2.18 -28.11
CA MET A 109 5.66 -2.88 -28.04
C MET A 109 5.50 -4.39 -28.28
N PHE A 110 4.42 -4.99 -27.79
CA PHE A 110 4.08 -6.38 -28.04
C PHE A 110 3.80 -6.64 -29.52
N ILE A 111 3.03 -5.78 -30.19
CA ILE A 111 2.77 -5.85 -31.63
C ILE A 111 4.06 -5.70 -32.42
N GLN A 112 4.91 -4.72 -32.08
CA GLN A 112 6.19 -4.51 -32.76
C GLN A 112 7.12 -5.71 -32.65
N ARG A 113 7.28 -6.29 -31.45
CA ARG A 113 8.14 -7.46 -31.23
C ARG A 113 7.64 -8.73 -31.91
N ASN A 114 6.33 -8.84 -32.12
CA ASN A 114 5.69 -10.00 -32.69
C ASN A 114 5.15 -9.77 -34.11
N ASN A 115 5.52 -8.67 -34.76
CA ASN A 115 4.99 -8.29 -36.07
C ASN A 115 5.16 -9.40 -37.11
N ASN A 116 6.29 -10.11 -37.09
CA ASN A 116 6.55 -11.23 -37.99
C ASN A 116 5.54 -12.39 -37.81
N ILE A 117 5.13 -12.68 -36.58
CA ILE A 117 4.11 -13.72 -36.30
C ILE A 117 2.74 -13.23 -36.79
N ILE A 118 2.41 -11.97 -36.52
CA ILE A 118 1.13 -11.36 -36.85
C ILE A 118 0.94 -11.29 -38.37
N GLN A 119 1.96 -10.84 -39.09
CA GLN A 119 1.93 -10.73 -40.54
C GLN A 119 1.73 -12.10 -41.20
N LEU A 120 2.50 -13.12 -40.80
CA LEU A 120 2.35 -14.47 -41.37
C LEU A 120 0.97 -15.08 -41.05
N TYR A 121 0.42 -14.80 -39.88
CA TYR A 121 -0.94 -15.22 -39.54
C TYR A 121 -2.01 -14.51 -40.39
N GLN A 122 -1.83 -13.21 -40.67
CA GLN A 122 -2.70 -12.45 -41.57
C GLN A 122 -2.59 -12.93 -43.03
N GLU A 123 -1.44 -13.42 -43.45
CA GLU A 123 -1.21 -14.08 -44.76
C GLU A 123 -1.86 -15.47 -44.85
N GLY A 124 -2.40 -15.99 -43.73
CA GLY A 124 -3.15 -17.24 -43.68
C GLY A 124 -2.34 -18.48 -43.25
N ASP A 125 -1.10 -18.30 -42.79
CA ASP A 125 -0.29 -19.42 -42.29
C ASP A 125 -0.83 -19.97 -40.96
N THR A 126 -0.70 -21.28 -40.78
CA THR A 126 -1.03 -21.94 -39.51
C THR A 126 0.06 -21.74 -38.46
N PRO A 127 -0.27 -21.78 -37.15
CA PRO A 127 0.71 -21.63 -36.08
C PRO A 127 1.92 -22.57 -36.20
N ASP A 128 1.71 -23.82 -36.64
CA ASP A 128 2.77 -24.80 -36.86
C ASP A 128 3.74 -24.42 -37.99
N VAL A 129 3.24 -23.76 -39.03
CA VAL A 129 4.05 -23.31 -40.16
C VAL A 129 4.84 -22.07 -39.74
N ILE A 130 4.21 -21.13 -39.06
CA ILE A 130 4.85 -19.92 -38.54
C ILE A 130 5.97 -20.26 -37.55
N ALA A 131 5.70 -21.18 -36.62
CA ALA A 131 6.68 -21.65 -35.64
C ALA A 131 7.93 -22.23 -36.30
N ARG A 132 7.75 -23.02 -37.37
CA ARG A 132 8.85 -23.57 -38.16
C ARG A 132 9.62 -22.50 -38.94
N LYS A 133 8.92 -21.56 -39.59
CA LYS A 133 9.54 -20.45 -40.34
C LYS A 133 10.37 -19.54 -39.45
N LEU A 134 9.89 -19.25 -38.23
CA LEU A 134 10.53 -18.31 -37.30
C LEU A 134 11.40 -18.98 -36.24
N ASN A 135 11.56 -20.31 -36.30
CA ASN A 135 12.28 -21.11 -35.31
C ASN A 135 11.82 -20.82 -33.85
N LYS A 136 10.50 -20.81 -33.65
CA LYS A 136 9.84 -20.56 -32.37
C LYS A 136 9.00 -21.76 -31.94
N SER A 137 8.59 -21.80 -30.68
CA SER A 137 7.67 -22.85 -30.22
C SER A 137 6.25 -22.59 -30.74
N VAL A 138 5.52 -23.65 -31.10
CA VAL A 138 4.11 -23.54 -31.53
C VAL A 138 3.27 -22.85 -30.47
N ARG A 139 3.51 -23.17 -29.19
CA ARG A 139 2.83 -22.55 -28.03
C ARG A 139 3.06 -21.04 -27.94
N GLU A 140 4.26 -20.57 -28.23
CA GLU A 140 4.58 -19.13 -28.25
C GLU A 140 3.79 -18.42 -29.35
N VAL A 141 3.76 -19.01 -30.55
CA VAL A 141 3.00 -18.46 -31.69
C VAL A 141 1.50 -18.42 -31.39
N GLU A 142 0.94 -19.48 -30.82
CA GLU A 142 -0.47 -19.51 -30.42
C GLU A 142 -0.80 -18.44 -29.37
N MET A 143 0.07 -18.26 -28.39
CA MET A 143 -0.11 -17.25 -27.35
C MET A 143 -0.14 -15.86 -27.96
N VAL A 144 0.77 -15.58 -28.89
CA VAL A 144 0.82 -14.30 -29.60
C VAL A 144 -0.46 -14.06 -30.39
N ILE A 145 -0.90 -15.03 -31.20
CA ILE A 145 -2.13 -14.90 -32.00
C ILE A 145 -3.36 -14.66 -31.12
N LYS A 146 -3.45 -15.32 -29.96
CA LYS A 146 -4.57 -15.14 -29.01
C LYS A 146 -4.61 -13.76 -28.37
N LEU A 147 -3.46 -13.10 -28.19
CA LEU A 147 -3.37 -11.78 -27.58
C LEU A 147 -3.59 -10.63 -28.58
N VAL A 148 -3.56 -10.93 -29.88
CA VAL A 148 -3.81 -9.97 -30.97
C VAL A 148 -5.27 -10.01 -31.43
N LYS A 149 -5.98 -11.12 -31.17
CA LYS A 149 -7.43 -11.22 -31.35
C LYS A 149 -8.19 -10.52 -30.23
#